data_AF-A0A2E8JFZ0-F1
#
_entry.id   AF-A0A2E8JFZ0-F1
#
_cell.length_a   1.000
_cell.length_b   1.000
_cell.length_c   1.000
_cell.angle_alpha   90.00
_cell.angle_beta   90.00
_cell.angle_gamma   90.00
#
_symmetry.space_group_name_H-M   'P 1'
#
loop_
_entity.id
_entity.type
_entity.pdbx_description
1 polymer ?
#
loop_
_entity_poly.entity_id
_entity_poly.type
_entity_poly.pdbx_seq_one_letter_code
_entity_poly.pdbx_strand_id
1 'polypeptide(L)'
;MKRAIFGSFANLTMLDLGLSNEKNLNAGRIGTELLSGLTVALALVPEAVAFAFVAGVHPLVGLYAAFLVGLITAVFGGRPGMISGATGALAVVMVALVAEHGVEYLFATVVLMGLLQIFAGVMQWGKFIRLVPHPVMLGFVNGLAIVIFLAQMTQFKQPGSVTVGAHGATGGAWLSGGPLVTMLGLVALTMAIIYLLPRVTKAIPAPLAGIAVVAAVVIGFGLDVPRVGDMASISGGLPAFHIPIVPLNLETLEIILPYAVILAAIGLIESLLTLNLVGEMLGKRGGASQECIAQGVANTITGFFCGMGGCAMIGQSMINVK
;
A
#
# COMPACT_ATOMS: atom_id res chain seq x y z
N MET A 1 -34.12 26.82 24.95
CA MET A 1 -34.21 25.35 24.79
C MET A 1 -32.81 24.78 24.53
N LYS A 2 -32.29 24.00 25.48
CA LYS A 2 -31.01 23.28 25.36
C LYS A 2 -31.19 22.19 24.29
N ARG A 3 -30.54 22.35 23.12
CA ARG A 3 -30.42 21.24 22.16
C ARG A 3 -29.65 20.13 22.87
N ALA A 4 -30.27 18.95 22.97
CA ALA A 4 -29.68 17.78 23.61
C ALA A 4 -28.33 17.46 22.96
N ILE A 5 -27.34 17.09 23.79
CA ILE A 5 -25.99 16.67 23.37
C ILE A 5 -26.05 15.50 22.37
N PHE A 6 -27.14 14.73 22.38
CA PHE A 6 -27.43 13.65 21.42
C PHE A 6 -28.06 14.10 20.09
N GLY A 7 -28.57 15.32 19.98
CA GLY A 7 -29.09 15.84 18.70
C GLY A 7 -28.01 16.00 17.64
N SER A 8 -26.74 16.15 18.04
CA SER A 8 -25.59 16.14 17.14
C SER A 8 -25.34 14.77 16.50
N PHE A 9 -25.80 13.67 17.12
CA PHE A 9 -25.72 12.32 16.54
C PHE A 9 -26.85 12.06 15.54
N ALA A 10 -27.98 12.77 15.64
CA ALA A 10 -29.09 12.63 14.69
C ALA A 10 -28.79 13.28 13.33
N ASN A 11 -27.88 14.25 13.27
CA ASN A 11 -27.26 14.73 12.03
C ASN A 11 -26.05 13.88 11.63
N LEU A 12 -26.20 12.55 11.71
CA LEU A 12 -25.48 11.64 10.82
C LEU A 12 -25.91 12.02 9.40
N THR A 13 -25.23 13.02 8.85
CA THR A 13 -25.22 13.28 7.41
C THR A 13 -24.93 11.92 6.81
N MET A 14 -25.96 11.37 6.15
CA MET A 14 -25.91 10.03 5.60
C MET A 14 -24.57 9.90 4.87
N LEU A 15 -23.89 8.78 5.13
CA LEU A 15 -22.94 8.18 4.20
C LEU A 15 -23.34 8.63 2.79
N ASP A 16 -22.57 9.55 2.19
CA ASP A 16 -22.84 10.06 0.85
C ASP A 16 -22.39 8.96 -0.14
N LEU A 17 -23.05 7.80 0.00
CA LEU A 17 -23.05 6.68 -0.93
C LEU A 17 -23.79 7.04 -2.21
N GLY A 18 -24.13 8.31 -2.40
CA GLY A 18 -24.46 8.84 -3.70
C GLY A 18 -23.31 8.49 -4.62
N LEU A 19 -23.53 7.50 -5.49
CA LEU A 19 -22.79 7.34 -6.73
C LEU A 19 -22.59 8.75 -7.25
N SER A 20 -21.33 9.23 -7.23
CA SER A 20 -21.03 10.60 -7.62
C SER A 20 -21.81 10.85 -8.89
N ASN A 21 -22.71 11.83 -8.85
CA ASN A 21 -23.63 12.14 -9.94
C ASN A 21 -22.80 12.80 -11.06
N GLU A 22 -21.89 12.00 -11.62
CA GLU A 22 -20.94 12.29 -12.68
C GLU A 22 -21.79 12.35 -13.94
N LYS A 23 -22.49 13.48 -14.09
CA LYS A 23 -23.42 13.81 -15.17
C LYS A 23 -22.84 13.71 -16.60
N ASN A 24 -21.64 13.15 -16.80
CA ASN A 24 -20.96 13.05 -18.09
C ASN A 24 -20.05 11.79 -18.17
N LEU A 25 -20.62 10.58 -18.08
CA LEU A 25 -19.96 9.37 -18.56
C LEU A 25 -20.05 9.37 -20.10
N ASN A 26 -19.04 9.91 -20.77
CA ASN A 26 -18.89 9.86 -22.23
C ASN A 26 -17.80 8.83 -22.60
N ALA A 27 -17.87 8.25 -23.79
CA ALA A 27 -16.91 7.26 -24.30
C ALA A 27 -15.45 7.73 -24.19
N GLY A 28 -15.20 9.02 -24.48
CA GLY A 28 -13.88 9.61 -24.32
C GLY A 28 -13.37 9.59 -22.87
N ARG A 29 -14.26 9.84 -21.91
CA ARG A 29 -13.92 9.79 -20.49
C ARG A 29 -13.68 8.36 -20.01
N ILE A 30 -14.50 7.40 -20.45
CA ILE A 30 -14.27 5.98 -20.14
C ILE A 30 -12.88 5.56 -20.63
N GLY A 31 -12.48 6.00 -21.84
CA GLY A 31 -11.14 5.77 -22.35
C GLY A 31 -10.04 6.36 -21.46
N THR A 32 -10.21 7.60 -20.99
CA THR A 32 -9.26 8.24 -20.06
C THR A 32 -9.17 7.52 -18.72
N GLU A 33 -10.29 7.17 -18.10
CA GLU A 33 -10.33 6.48 -16.79
C GLU A 33 -9.74 5.07 -16.90
N LEU A 34 -10.01 4.35 -18.00
CA LEU A 34 -9.41 3.03 -18.26
C LEU A 34 -7.90 3.13 -18.48
N LEU A 35 -7.45 4.09 -19.28
CA LEU A 35 -6.02 4.28 -19.55
C LEU A 35 -5.27 4.67 -18.27
N SER A 36 -5.85 5.55 -17.46
CA SER A 36 -5.27 5.98 -16.19
C SER A 36 -5.21 4.82 -15.18
N GLY A 37 -6.32 4.09 -15.01
CA GLY A 37 -6.37 2.90 -14.17
C GLY A 37 -5.39 1.82 -14.60
N LEU A 38 -5.24 1.56 -15.90
CA LEU A 38 -4.26 0.61 -16.42
C LEU A 38 -2.82 1.07 -16.15
N THR A 39 -2.54 2.36 -16.35
CA THR A 39 -1.21 2.94 -16.11
C THR A 39 -0.80 2.79 -14.65
N VAL A 40 -1.72 3.12 -13.73
CA VAL A 40 -1.53 2.98 -12.29
C VAL A 40 -1.40 1.50 -11.89
N ALA A 41 -2.24 0.62 -12.43
CA ALA A 41 -2.16 -0.82 -12.15
C ALA A 41 -0.80 -1.40 -12.53
N LEU A 42 -0.26 -1.04 -13.70
CA LEU A 42 1.07 -1.46 -14.14
C LEU A 42 2.18 -0.91 -13.24
N ALA A 43 2.02 0.30 -12.71
CA ALA A 43 2.96 0.87 -11.75
C ALA A 43 2.86 0.20 -10.36
N LEU A 44 1.67 -0.23 -9.95
CA LEU A 44 1.41 -0.81 -8.62
C LEU A 44 1.92 -2.23 -8.45
N VAL A 45 1.90 -3.06 -9.50
CA VAL A 45 2.35 -4.47 -9.43
C VAL A 45 3.76 -4.61 -8.83
N PRO A 46 4.80 -3.93 -9.34
CA PRO A 46 6.14 -4.04 -8.75
C PRO A 46 6.23 -3.47 -7.33
N GLU A 47 5.47 -2.40 -7.03
CA GLU A 47 5.43 -1.81 -5.69
C GLU A 47 4.85 -2.77 -4.66
N ALA A 48 3.71 -3.39 -4.95
CA ALA A 48 3.05 -4.35 -4.08
C ALA A 48 3.93 -5.58 -3.81
N VAL A 49 4.64 -6.08 -4.83
CA VAL A 49 5.60 -7.17 -4.70
C VAL A 49 6.79 -6.76 -3.82
N ALA A 50 7.35 -5.57 -4.04
CA ALA A 50 8.46 -5.07 -3.25
C ALA A 50 8.07 -4.88 -1.77
N PHE A 51 6.88 -4.33 -1.50
CA PHE A 51 6.39 -4.14 -0.12
C PHE A 51 6.09 -5.47 0.58
N ALA A 52 5.61 -6.49 -0.14
CA ALA A 52 5.46 -7.82 0.42
C ALA A 52 6.82 -8.41 0.88
N PHE A 53 7.88 -8.23 0.08
CA PHE A 53 9.22 -8.64 0.50
C PHE A 53 9.76 -7.85 1.69
N VAL A 54 9.48 -6.54 1.76
CA VAL A 54 9.83 -5.73 2.93
C VAL A 54 9.14 -6.28 4.18
N ALA A 55 7.85 -6.63 4.10
CA ALA A 55 7.07 -7.23 5.17
C ALA A 55 7.46 -8.70 5.47
N GLY A 56 8.36 -9.31 4.70
CA GLY A 56 8.75 -10.71 4.88
C GLY A 56 7.66 -11.71 4.52
N VAL A 57 6.71 -11.34 3.66
CA VAL A 57 5.59 -12.19 3.24
C VAL A 57 5.65 -12.52 1.75
N HIS A 58 4.85 -13.51 1.36
CA HIS A 58 4.74 -13.93 -0.04
C HIS A 58 4.21 -12.79 -0.93
N PRO A 59 4.74 -12.57 -2.16
CA PRO A 59 4.32 -11.48 -3.05
C PRO A 59 2.82 -11.41 -3.34
N LEU A 60 2.16 -12.57 -3.39
CA LEU A 60 0.70 -12.64 -3.59
C LEU A 60 -0.08 -11.91 -2.50
N VAL A 61 0.41 -11.85 -1.25
CA VAL A 61 -0.24 -11.14 -0.15
C VAL A 61 -0.34 -9.64 -0.44
N GLY A 62 0.72 -9.06 -1.02
CA GLY A 62 0.73 -7.66 -1.47
C GLY A 62 -0.17 -7.42 -2.68
N LEU A 63 -0.12 -8.32 -3.67
CA LEU A 63 -0.95 -8.21 -4.88
C LEU A 63 -2.45 -8.37 -4.58
N TYR A 64 -2.83 -9.28 -3.69
CA TYR A 64 -4.21 -9.43 -3.23
C TYR A 64 -4.69 -8.21 -2.48
N ALA A 65 -3.85 -7.61 -1.64
CA ALA A 65 -4.17 -6.36 -0.97
C ALA A 65 -4.37 -5.21 -1.97
N ALA A 66 -3.47 -5.03 -2.94
CA ALA A 66 -3.61 -4.02 -3.98
C ALA A 66 -4.93 -4.18 -4.77
N PHE A 67 -5.28 -5.42 -5.14
CA PHE A 67 -6.51 -5.72 -5.85
C PHE A 67 -7.77 -5.45 -5.01
N LEU A 68 -7.87 -6.03 -3.81
CA LEU A 68 -9.08 -5.96 -2.98
C LEU A 68 -9.31 -4.55 -2.44
N VAL A 69 -8.26 -3.90 -1.94
CA VAL A 69 -8.37 -2.54 -1.42
C VAL A 69 -8.74 -1.57 -2.54
N GLY A 70 -8.11 -1.69 -3.71
CA GLY A 70 -8.46 -0.88 -4.88
C GLY A 70 -9.91 -1.09 -5.33
N LEU A 71 -10.37 -2.33 -5.40
CA LEU A 71 -11.74 -2.66 -5.80
C LEU A 71 -12.79 -2.11 -4.82
N ILE A 72 -12.59 -2.34 -3.52
CA ILE A 72 -13.57 -1.94 -2.49
C ILE A 72 -13.61 -0.43 -2.36
N THR A 73 -12.46 0.24 -2.37
CA THR A 73 -12.39 1.72 -2.30
C THR A 73 -12.88 2.38 -3.58
N ALA A 74 -12.80 1.74 -4.74
CA ALA A 74 -13.45 2.25 -5.96
C ALA A 74 -14.98 2.31 -5.84
N VAL A 75 -15.59 1.43 -5.04
CA VAL A 75 -17.05 1.37 -4.84
C VAL A 75 -17.49 2.28 -3.67
N PHE A 76 -16.77 2.26 -2.55
CA PHE A 76 -17.19 2.92 -1.31
C PHE A 76 -16.42 4.20 -0.97
N GLY A 77 -15.32 4.49 -1.67
CA GLY A 77 -14.38 5.57 -1.34
C GLY A 77 -15.00 6.95 -1.27
N GLY A 78 -14.40 7.81 -0.45
CA GLY A 78 -14.89 9.18 -0.22
C GLY A 78 -14.51 10.17 -1.33
N ARG A 79 -13.67 9.76 -2.30
CA ARG A 79 -13.18 10.63 -3.36
C ARG A 79 -12.84 9.84 -4.65
N PRO A 80 -13.56 10.07 -5.76
CA PRO A 80 -13.17 9.54 -7.07
C PRO A 80 -11.80 10.06 -7.51
N GLY A 81 -11.01 9.18 -8.13
CA GLY A 81 -9.66 9.48 -8.61
C GLY A 81 -8.55 9.22 -7.58
N MET A 82 -8.89 8.87 -6.34
CA MET A 82 -7.91 8.38 -5.36
C MET A 82 -7.65 6.89 -5.58
N ILE A 83 -6.37 6.52 -5.49
CA ILE A 83 -5.93 5.13 -5.59
C ILE A 83 -5.56 4.62 -4.20
N SER A 84 -6.13 3.48 -3.83
CA SER A 84 -5.79 2.75 -2.60
C SER A 84 -5.33 1.34 -2.93
N GLY A 85 -4.43 0.81 -2.10
CA GLY A 85 -3.74 -0.45 -2.36
C GLY A 85 -2.67 -0.73 -1.33
N ALA A 86 -1.79 -1.69 -1.62
CA ALA A 86 -0.70 -2.06 -0.71
C ALA A 86 0.35 -0.94 -0.61
N THR A 87 0.70 -0.53 0.60
CA THR A 87 1.68 0.55 0.84
C THR A 87 2.86 0.07 1.69
N GLY A 88 4.02 0.67 1.46
CA GLY A 88 5.20 0.43 2.29
C GLY A 88 5.01 0.86 3.74
N ALA A 89 4.16 1.87 3.96
CA ALA A 89 3.81 2.40 5.28
C ALA A 89 3.23 1.31 6.20
N LEU A 90 2.30 0.49 5.70
CA LEU A 90 1.73 -0.64 6.43
C LEU A 90 2.74 -1.80 6.50
N ALA A 91 3.45 -2.08 5.40
CA ALA A 91 4.42 -3.17 5.32
C ALA A 91 5.51 -3.08 6.39
N VAL A 92 6.09 -1.90 6.59
CA VAL A 92 7.19 -1.68 7.54
C VAL A 92 6.78 -1.94 8.99
N VAL A 93 5.54 -1.61 9.35
CA VAL A 93 5.02 -1.86 10.71
C VAL A 93 4.76 -3.35 10.92
N MET A 94 4.41 -4.08 9.86
CA MET A 94 4.10 -5.51 9.94
C MET A 94 5.34 -6.41 9.99
N VAL A 95 6.53 -5.91 9.64
CA VAL A 95 7.78 -6.70 9.62
C VAL A 95 8.01 -7.43 10.94
N ALA A 96 7.91 -6.70 12.06
CA ALA A 96 8.14 -7.26 13.39
C ALA A 96 7.09 -8.30 13.76
N LEU A 97 5.81 -8.01 13.49
CA LEU A 97 4.71 -8.93 13.76
C LEU A 97 4.86 -10.25 12.99
N VAL A 98 5.17 -10.17 11.69
CA VAL A 98 5.36 -11.35 10.83
C VAL A 98 6.59 -12.14 11.26
N ALA A 99 7.69 -11.48 11.57
CA ALA A 99 8.92 -12.14 11.98
C ALA A 99 8.77 -12.90 13.30
N GLU A 100 7.99 -12.38 14.24
CA GLU A 100 7.84 -12.98 15.58
C GLU A 100 6.66 -13.95 15.68
N HIS A 101 5.53 -13.64 15.02
CA HIS A 101 4.26 -14.37 15.22
C HIS A 101 3.71 -15.01 13.92
N GLY A 102 4.29 -14.68 12.76
CA GLY A 102 3.91 -15.23 11.47
C GLY A 102 2.80 -14.47 10.74
N VAL A 103 2.51 -14.92 9.52
CA VAL A 103 1.59 -14.24 8.59
C VAL A 103 0.12 -14.31 9.01
N GLU A 104 -0.29 -15.32 9.77
CA GLU A 104 -1.67 -15.42 10.26
C GLU A 104 -2.01 -14.29 11.26
N TYR A 105 -1.05 -13.89 12.09
CA TYR A 105 -1.19 -12.72 12.96
C TYR A 105 -1.32 -11.44 12.15
N LEU A 106 -0.60 -11.32 11.04
CA LEU A 106 -0.77 -10.19 10.11
C LEU A 106 -2.22 -10.12 9.63
N PHE A 107 -2.80 -11.23 9.17
CA PHE A 107 -4.18 -11.21 8.65
C PHE A 107 -5.19 -10.84 9.74
N ALA A 108 -5.04 -11.37 10.95
CA ALA A 108 -5.86 -11.01 12.10
C ALA A 108 -5.74 -9.52 12.45
N THR A 109 -4.52 -8.98 12.46
CA THR A 109 -4.25 -7.55 12.68
C THR A 109 -4.89 -6.68 11.60
N VAL A 110 -4.86 -7.10 10.34
CA VAL A 110 -5.49 -6.38 9.21
C VAL A 110 -7.01 -6.34 9.37
N VAL A 111 -7.63 -7.46 9.76
CA VAL A 111 -9.06 -7.52 10.09
C VAL A 111 -9.40 -6.51 11.19
N LEU A 112 -8.64 -6.54 12.30
CA LEU A 112 -8.85 -5.65 13.44
C LEU A 112 -8.63 -4.18 13.09
N MET A 113 -7.58 -3.86 12.32
CA MET A 113 -7.33 -2.53 11.77
C MET A 113 -8.56 -2.03 11.01
N GLY A 114 -9.12 -2.85 10.12
CA GLY A 114 -10.28 -2.49 9.33
C GLY A 114 -11.50 -2.18 10.21
N LEU A 115 -11.73 -2.98 11.25
CA LEU A 115 -12.80 -2.74 12.23
C LEU A 115 -12.60 -1.42 12.98
N LEU A 116 -11.36 -1.09 13.38
CA LEU A 116 -11.03 0.18 14.02
C LEU A 116 -11.25 1.38 13.08
N GLN A 117 -10.92 1.22 11.79
CA GLN A 117 -11.17 2.25 10.76
C GLN A 117 -12.67 2.47 10.50
N ILE A 118 -13.46 1.39 10.42
CA ILE A 118 -14.93 1.47 10.34
C ILE A 118 -15.46 2.22 11.57
N PHE A 119 -15.01 1.84 12.76
CA PHE A 119 -15.42 2.49 14.01
C PHE A 119 -15.09 3.99 14.00
N ALA A 120 -13.87 4.37 13.61
CA ALA A 120 -13.47 5.76 13.49
C ALA A 120 -14.31 6.53 12.45
N GLY A 121 -14.69 5.89 11.34
CA GLY A 121 -15.55 6.46 10.32
C GLY A 121 -16.98 6.72 10.81
N VAL A 122 -17.59 5.74 11.48
CA VAL A 122 -18.93 5.83 12.09
C VAL A 122 -18.96 6.91 13.17
N MET A 123 -17.92 7.01 14.00
CA MET A 123 -17.80 8.04 15.04
C MET A 123 -17.42 9.43 14.50
N GLN A 124 -17.21 9.56 13.18
CA GLN A 124 -16.76 10.78 12.52
C GLN A 124 -15.44 11.34 13.10
N TRP A 125 -14.52 10.44 13.46
CA TRP A 125 -13.22 10.79 14.01
C TRP A 125 -12.19 11.18 12.95
N GLY A 126 -12.50 11.03 11.66
CA GLY A 126 -11.63 11.50 10.56
C GLY A 126 -11.25 12.99 10.69
N LYS A 127 -12.08 13.83 11.34
CA LYS A 127 -11.75 15.24 11.61
C LYS A 127 -10.57 15.43 12.57
N PHE A 128 -10.33 14.46 13.47
CA PHE A 128 -9.25 14.53 14.47
C PHE A 128 -7.88 14.23 13.89
N ILE A 129 -7.79 13.79 12.62
CA ILE A 129 -6.52 13.64 11.92
C ILE A 129 -5.70 14.94 11.90
N ARG A 130 -6.38 16.08 11.95
CA ARG A 130 -5.77 17.42 12.01
C ARG A 130 -5.00 17.68 13.31
N LEU A 131 -5.18 16.84 14.33
CA LEU A 131 -4.46 16.92 15.60
C LEU A 131 -3.11 16.21 15.54
N VAL A 132 -2.84 15.41 14.50
CA VAL A 132 -1.54 14.72 14.34
C VAL A 132 -0.46 15.78 14.09
N PRO A 133 0.55 15.92 14.98
CA PRO A 133 1.57 16.94 14.83
C PRO A 133 2.41 16.69 13.57
N HIS A 134 2.71 17.77 12.84
CA HIS A 134 3.57 17.71 11.66
C HIS A 134 4.94 17.03 11.90
N PRO A 135 5.63 17.22 13.06
CA PRO A 135 6.87 16.51 13.35
C PRO A 135 6.73 14.98 13.37
N VAL A 136 5.58 14.45 13.79
CA VAL A 136 5.32 13.00 13.82
C VAL A 136 5.22 12.44 12.40
N MET A 137 4.51 13.15 11.51
CA MET A 137 4.42 12.76 10.09
C MET A 137 5.79 12.79 9.41
N LEU A 138 6.59 13.83 9.64
CA LEU A 138 7.96 13.91 9.11
C LEU A 138 8.85 12.78 9.63
N GLY A 139 8.79 12.49 10.94
CA GLY A 139 9.53 11.39 11.55
C GLY A 139 9.13 10.04 10.95
N PHE A 140 7.83 9.80 10.77
CA PHE A 140 7.30 8.60 10.15
C PHE A 140 7.78 8.43 8.70
N VAL A 141 7.62 9.45 7.85
CA VAL A 141 8.01 9.38 6.43
C VAL A 141 9.52 9.19 6.27
N ASN A 142 10.33 9.89 7.08
CA ASN A 142 11.79 9.73 7.07
C ASN A 142 12.21 8.33 7.55
N GLY A 143 11.59 7.83 8.63
CA GLY A 143 11.82 6.48 9.14
C GLY A 143 11.46 5.42 8.10
N LEU A 144 10.29 5.54 7.46
CA LEU A 144 9.84 4.69 6.37
C LEU A 144 10.85 4.67 5.22
N ALA A 145 11.34 5.84 4.79
CA ALA A 145 12.34 5.93 3.72
C ALA A 145 13.64 5.21 4.07
N ILE A 146 14.12 5.36 5.31
CA ILE A 146 15.33 4.68 5.80
C ILE A 146 15.11 3.16 5.84
N VAL A 147 13.97 2.68 6.36
CA VAL A 147 13.69 1.24 6.42
C VAL A 147 13.60 0.63 5.02
N ILE A 148 12.91 1.29 4.08
CA ILE A 148 12.84 0.83 2.69
C ILE A 148 14.25 0.76 2.08
N PHE A 149 15.08 1.79 2.29
CA PHE A 149 16.46 1.82 1.81
C PHE A 149 17.29 0.67 2.39
N LEU A 150 17.22 0.44 3.70
CA LEU A 150 17.90 -0.67 4.36
C LEU A 150 17.39 -2.03 3.88
N ALA A 151 16.10 -2.17 3.60
CA ALA A 151 15.53 -3.38 3.02
C ALA A 151 16.11 -3.67 1.61
N GLN A 152 16.39 -2.64 0.80
CA GLN A 152 17.03 -2.83 -0.52
C GLN A 152 18.47 -3.33 -0.39
N MET A 153 19.19 -2.98 0.68
CA MET A 153 20.57 -3.46 0.90
C MET A 153 20.66 -4.99 1.00
N THR A 154 19.57 -5.67 1.35
CA THR A 154 19.50 -7.14 1.40
C THR A 154 19.66 -7.79 0.03
N GLN A 155 19.30 -7.08 -1.04
CA GLN A 155 19.42 -7.57 -2.43
C GLN A 155 20.88 -7.62 -2.90
N PHE A 156 21.81 -7.01 -2.14
CA PHE A 156 23.25 -7.08 -2.38
C PHE A 156 23.94 -8.16 -1.55
N LYS A 157 23.18 -9.03 -0.88
CA LYS A 157 23.70 -10.20 -0.17
C LYS A 157 23.44 -11.47 -1.00
N GLN A 158 24.20 -12.52 -0.71
CA GLN A 158 24.02 -13.80 -1.38
C GLN A 158 22.59 -14.34 -1.14
N PRO A 159 21.88 -14.82 -2.18
CA PRO A 159 20.54 -15.38 -2.05
C PRO A 159 20.48 -16.48 -0.98
N GLY A 160 19.42 -16.47 -0.16
CA GLY A 160 19.20 -17.49 0.88
C GLY A 160 20.06 -17.37 2.14
N SER A 161 20.99 -16.41 2.21
CA SER A 161 21.89 -16.23 3.37
C SER A 161 21.38 -15.24 4.42
N VAL A 162 20.26 -14.57 4.15
CA VAL A 162 19.71 -13.46 4.94
C VAL A 162 18.54 -13.95 5.80
N THR A 163 18.56 -13.61 7.08
CA THR A 163 17.43 -13.83 7.99
C THR A 163 16.71 -12.51 8.24
N VAL A 164 15.41 -12.45 7.93
CA VAL A 164 14.58 -11.26 8.23
C VAL A 164 14.11 -11.36 9.67
N GLY A 165 14.48 -10.37 10.49
CA GLY A 165 14.03 -10.25 11.87
C GLY A 165 13.27 -8.95 12.12
N ALA A 166 12.75 -8.78 13.34
CA ALA A 166 11.93 -7.64 13.72
C ALA A 166 12.65 -6.27 13.60
N HIS A 167 13.98 -6.26 13.67
CA HIS A 167 14.82 -5.07 13.56
C HIS A 167 15.51 -4.95 12.20
N GLY A 168 14.94 -5.61 11.18
CA GLY A 168 15.48 -5.66 9.83
C GLY A 168 16.21 -6.97 9.53
N ALA A 169 16.78 -7.03 8.33
CA ALA A 169 17.42 -8.21 7.81
C ALA A 169 18.88 -8.34 8.29
N THR A 170 19.14 -9.35 9.11
CA THR A 170 20.45 -9.65 9.68
C THR A 170 21.08 -10.87 8.99
N GLY A 171 22.41 -11.02 9.10
CA GLY A 171 23.14 -12.11 8.45
C GLY A 171 23.33 -11.96 6.95
N GLY A 172 23.99 -12.94 6.34
CA GLY A 172 24.26 -13.04 4.90
C GLY A 172 25.58 -12.44 4.44
N ALA A 173 26.32 -13.21 3.65
CA ALA A 173 27.55 -12.74 3.01
C ALA A 173 27.21 -11.74 1.90
N TRP A 174 27.95 -10.63 1.83
CA TRP A 174 27.80 -9.65 0.76
C TRP A 174 28.18 -10.28 -0.60
N LEU A 175 27.48 -9.87 -1.66
CA LEU A 175 27.92 -10.16 -3.02
C LEU A 175 29.32 -9.57 -3.22
N SER A 176 30.17 -10.32 -3.89
CA SER A 176 31.55 -9.92 -4.17
C SER A 176 31.94 -10.32 -5.60
N GLY A 177 32.96 -9.66 -6.15
CA GLY A 177 33.45 -9.95 -7.50
C GLY A 177 32.44 -9.58 -8.61
N GLY A 178 32.34 -10.45 -9.62
CA GLY A 178 31.50 -10.24 -10.81
C GLY A 178 30.02 -9.97 -10.51
N PRO A 179 29.34 -10.79 -9.69
CA PRO A 179 27.92 -10.58 -9.36
C PRO A 179 27.60 -9.23 -8.71
N LEU A 180 28.53 -8.67 -7.92
CA LEU A 180 28.34 -7.34 -7.32
C LEU A 180 28.39 -6.25 -8.40
N VAL A 181 29.35 -6.33 -9.31
CA VAL A 181 29.53 -5.35 -10.39
C VAL A 181 28.34 -5.38 -11.35
N THR A 182 27.83 -6.57 -11.70
CA THR A 182 26.63 -6.68 -12.54
C THR A 182 25.41 -6.08 -11.85
N MET A 183 25.19 -6.40 -10.57
CA MET A 183 24.06 -5.85 -9.80
C MET A 183 24.13 -4.33 -9.69
N LEU A 184 25.30 -3.77 -9.34
CA LEU A 184 25.50 -2.32 -9.29
C LEU A 184 25.30 -1.66 -10.67
N GLY A 185 25.78 -2.30 -11.74
CA GLY A 185 25.60 -1.82 -13.11
C GLY A 185 24.13 -1.75 -13.51
N LEU A 186 23.35 -2.79 -13.20
CA LEU A 186 21.91 -2.84 -13.48
C LEU A 186 21.13 -1.81 -12.64
N VAL A 187 21.48 -1.63 -11.37
CA VAL A 187 20.88 -0.60 -10.51
C VAL A 187 21.20 0.79 -11.05
N ALA A 188 22.45 1.07 -11.41
CA ALA A 188 22.86 2.34 -11.99
C ALA A 188 22.13 2.63 -13.32
N LEU A 189 21.98 1.60 -14.18
CA LEU A 189 21.21 1.70 -15.41
C LEU A 189 19.73 2.01 -15.13
N THR A 190 19.11 1.32 -14.18
CA THR A 190 17.72 1.56 -13.77
C THR A 190 17.53 3.00 -13.30
N MET A 191 18.42 3.48 -12.42
CA MET A 191 18.38 4.85 -11.90
C MET A 191 18.61 5.89 -13.00
N ALA A 192 19.51 5.61 -13.95
CA ALA A 192 19.73 6.47 -15.11
C ALA A 192 18.48 6.57 -15.99
N ILE A 193 17.78 5.46 -16.25
CA ILE A 193 16.52 5.47 -17.00
C ILE A 193 15.45 6.28 -16.25
N ILE A 194 15.26 6.04 -14.95
CA ILE A 194 14.27 6.76 -14.14
C ILE A 194 14.53 8.28 -14.17
N TYR A 195 15.80 8.70 -14.15
CA TYR A 195 16.18 10.11 -14.14
C TYR A 195 16.13 10.78 -15.53
N LEU A 196 16.60 10.09 -16.57
CA LEU A 196 16.77 10.66 -17.91
C LEU A 196 15.52 10.52 -18.78
N LEU A 197 14.77 9.42 -18.67
CA LEU A 197 13.64 9.15 -19.55
C LEU A 197 12.52 10.21 -19.46
N PRO A 198 12.13 10.73 -18.27
CA PRO A 198 11.12 11.80 -18.16
C PRO A 198 11.51 13.10 -18.89
N ARG A 199 12.80 13.30 -19.18
CA ARG A 199 13.29 14.45 -19.96
C ARG A 199 13.15 14.26 -21.46
N VAL A 200 13.04 13.02 -21.92
CA VAL A 200 12.89 12.66 -23.34
C VAL A 200 11.42 12.42 -23.68
N THR A 201 10.70 11.67 -22.83
CA THR A 201 9.29 11.34 -23.03
C THR A 201 8.54 11.25 -21.71
N LYS A 202 7.25 11.61 -21.75
CA LYS A 202 6.32 11.48 -20.62
C LYS A 202 5.22 10.45 -20.88
N ALA A 203 5.29 9.73 -22.01
CA ALA A 203 4.24 8.80 -22.42
C ALA A 203 4.20 7.53 -21.56
N ILE A 204 5.34 7.11 -20.99
CA ILE A 204 5.46 5.87 -20.22
C ILE A 204 6.03 6.22 -18.83
N PRO A 205 5.49 5.67 -17.74
CA PRO A 205 6.08 5.81 -16.42
C PRO A 205 7.54 5.35 -16.42
N ALA A 206 8.47 6.22 -16.01
CA ALA A 206 9.89 5.92 -16.05
C ALA A 206 10.31 4.68 -15.23
N PRO A 207 9.70 4.38 -14.06
CA PRO A 207 9.96 3.12 -13.36
C PRO A 207 9.60 1.87 -14.18
N LEU A 208 8.47 1.91 -14.90
CA LEU A 208 8.03 0.78 -15.75
C LEU A 208 8.99 0.56 -16.93
N ALA A 209 9.43 1.65 -17.56
CA ALA A 209 10.45 1.57 -18.60
C ALA A 209 11.78 1.03 -18.08
N GLY A 210 12.19 1.43 -16.87
CA GLY A 210 13.38 0.89 -16.20
C GLY A 210 13.29 -0.63 -16.01
N ILE A 211 12.17 -1.12 -15.48
CA ILE A 211 11.90 -2.56 -15.31
C ILE A 211 11.97 -3.28 -16.66
N ALA A 212 11.26 -2.78 -17.68
CA ALA A 212 11.19 -3.41 -18.99
C ALA A 212 12.57 -3.50 -19.67
N VAL A 213 13.34 -2.42 -19.67
CA VAL A 213 14.67 -2.36 -20.30
C VAL A 213 15.65 -3.27 -19.56
N VAL A 214 15.70 -3.20 -18.23
CA VAL A 214 16.64 -4.04 -17.46
C VAL A 214 16.27 -5.51 -17.56
N ALA A 215 14.99 -5.86 -17.53
CA ALA A 215 14.55 -7.23 -17.77
C ALA A 215 14.97 -7.71 -19.17
N ALA A 216 14.81 -6.90 -20.21
CA ALA A 216 15.24 -7.24 -21.57
C ALA A 216 16.76 -7.45 -21.67
N VAL A 217 17.56 -6.63 -20.98
CA VAL A 217 19.03 -6.79 -20.92
C VAL A 217 19.40 -8.10 -20.20
N VAL A 218 18.83 -8.35 -19.03
CA VAL A 218 19.12 -9.57 -18.26
C VAL A 218 18.76 -10.83 -19.05
N ILE A 219 17.58 -10.85 -19.68
CA ILE A 219 17.12 -11.98 -20.48
C ILE A 219 17.95 -12.14 -21.76
N GLY A 220 18.20 -11.05 -22.48
CA GLY A 220 18.89 -11.07 -23.77
C GLY A 220 20.37 -11.46 -23.67
N PHE A 221 21.04 -11.06 -22.60
CA PHE A 221 22.45 -11.41 -22.35
C PHE A 221 22.62 -12.63 -21.43
N GLY A 222 21.53 -13.21 -20.92
CA GLY A 222 21.57 -14.37 -20.03
C GLY A 222 22.32 -14.08 -18.72
N LEU A 223 22.16 -12.87 -18.16
CA LEU A 223 22.87 -12.47 -16.95
C LEU A 223 22.32 -13.24 -15.74
N ASP A 224 23.21 -13.93 -15.02
CA ASP A 224 22.86 -14.62 -13.79
C ASP A 224 22.77 -13.62 -12.62
N VAL A 225 21.55 -13.17 -12.34
CA VAL A 225 21.21 -12.26 -11.25
C VAL A 225 19.98 -12.77 -10.52
N PRO A 226 19.83 -12.50 -9.21
CA PRO A 226 18.63 -12.90 -8.47
C PRO A 226 17.38 -12.28 -9.09
N ARG A 227 16.38 -13.10 -9.42
CA ARG A 227 15.08 -12.65 -9.98
C ARG A 227 13.99 -12.79 -8.93
N VAL A 228 12.91 -12.01 -9.10
CA VAL A 228 11.73 -12.10 -8.22
C VAL A 228 11.18 -13.52 -8.14
N GLY A 229 11.12 -14.22 -9.27
CA GLY A 229 10.66 -15.62 -9.34
C GLY A 229 11.57 -16.63 -8.65
N ASP A 230 12.85 -16.30 -8.42
CA ASP A 230 13.77 -17.16 -7.67
C ASP A 230 13.52 -17.04 -6.15
N MET A 231 12.93 -15.93 -5.70
CA MET A 231 12.65 -15.67 -4.29
C MET A 231 11.29 -16.22 -3.85
N ALA A 232 10.27 -16.07 -4.70
CA ALA A 232 8.93 -16.60 -4.44
C ALA A 232 8.14 -16.74 -5.75
N SER A 233 7.26 -17.73 -5.80
CA SER A 233 6.37 -17.89 -6.97
C SER A 233 5.37 -16.74 -7.04
N ILE A 234 5.22 -16.12 -8.20
CA ILE A 234 4.14 -15.13 -8.45
C ILE A 234 2.91 -15.81 -9.06
N SER A 235 2.97 -17.11 -9.37
CA SER A 235 1.80 -17.84 -9.86
C SER A 235 0.74 -17.92 -8.75
N GLY A 236 -0.42 -17.32 -8.97
CA GLY A 236 -1.53 -17.31 -8.03
C GLY A 236 -2.87 -17.44 -8.74
N GLY A 237 -3.92 -17.66 -7.94
CA GLY A 237 -5.31 -17.62 -8.38
C GLY A 237 -5.99 -16.34 -7.93
N LEU A 238 -7.32 -16.34 -7.97
CA LEU A 238 -8.10 -15.34 -7.24
C LEU A 238 -7.89 -15.53 -5.72
N PRO A 239 -7.90 -14.46 -4.92
CA PRO A 239 -7.77 -14.58 -3.48
C PRO A 239 -8.92 -15.44 -2.93
N ALA A 240 -8.57 -16.49 -2.20
CA ALA A 240 -9.53 -17.36 -1.56
C ALA A 240 -9.92 -16.80 -0.20
N PHE A 241 -11.18 -17.02 0.20
CA PHE A 241 -11.62 -16.69 1.54
C PHE A 241 -10.88 -17.57 2.56
N HIS A 242 -10.30 -16.92 3.56
CA HIS A 242 -9.51 -17.54 4.62
C HIS A 242 -9.79 -16.82 5.94
N ILE A 243 -10.11 -17.59 6.98
CA ILE A 243 -10.25 -17.04 8.33
C ILE A 243 -8.89 -17.15 9.00
N PRO A 244 -8.30 -16.04 9.50
CA PRO A 244 -7.00 -16.07 10.15
C PRO A 244 -6.94 -17.12 11.27
N ILE A 245 -5.99 -18.05 11.16
CA ILE A 245 -5.85 -19.19 12.08
C ILE A 245 -4.94 -18.76 13.24
N VAL A 246 -5.49 -17.96 14.13
CA VAL A 246 -4.82 -17.51 15.37
C VAL A 246 -5.64 -17.91 16.60
N PRO A 247 -5.00 -18.16 17.77
CA PRO A 247 -5.74 -18.43 19.00
C PRO A 247 -6.68 -17.27 19.35
N LEU A 248 -7.98 -17.54 19.49
CA LEU A 248 -8.95 -16.49 19.87
C LEU A 248 -8.97 -16.29 21.38
N ASN A 249 -7.87 -15.76 21.93
CA ASN A 249 -7.68 -15.47 23.35
C ASN A 249 -7.25 -14.00 23.58
N LEU A 250 -7.24 -13.57 24.85
CA LEU A 250 -6.83 -12.21 25.22
C LEU A 250 -5.36 -11.94 24.89
N GLU A 251 -4.50 -12.93 24.99
CA GLU A 251 -3.08 -12.83 24.64
C GLU A 251 -2.87 -12.44 23.18
N THR A 252 -3.57 -13.11 22.25
CA THR A 252 -3.52 -12.78 20.82
C THR A 252 -4.02 -11.36 20.59
N LEU A 253 -5.09 -10.95 21.28
CA LEU A 253 -5.59 -9.58 21.21
C LEU A 253 -4.55 -8.56 21.71
N GLU A 254 -3.87 -8.84 22.83
CA GLU A 254 -2.80 -7.99 23.37
C GLU A 254 -1.62 -7.87 22.41
N ILE A 255 -1.31 -8.93 21.65
CA ILE A 255 -0.28 -8.93 20.62
C ILE A 255 -0.70 -8.06 19.43
N ILE A 256 -1.89 -8.29 18.85
CA ILE A 256 -2.28 -7.64 17.59
C ILE A 256 -2.83 -6.22 17.76
N LEU A 257 -3.38 -5.88 18.91
CA LEU A 257 -4.08 -4.61 19.14
C LEU A 257 -3.16 -3.39 18.96
N PRO A 258 -1.93 -3.34 19.51
CA PRO A 258 -1.03 -2.20 19.29
C PRO A 258 -0.71 -1.98 17.81
N TYR A 259 -0.41 -3.06 17.08
CA TYR A 259 -0.17 -3.01 15.64
C TYR A 259 -1.42 -2.54 14.90
N ALA A 260 -2.60 -3.08 15.20
CA ALA A 260 -3.85 -2.72 14.55
C ALA A 260 -4.20 -1.23 14.75
N VAL A 261 -3.96 -0.68 15.93
CA VAL A 261 -4.18 0.74 16.23
C VAL A 261 -3.22 1.62 15.43
N ILE A 262 -1.93 1.27 15.39
CA ILE A 262 -0.92 2.01 14.61
C ILE A 262 -1.25 1.96 13.12
N LEU A 263 -1.54 0.78 12.57
CA LEU A 263 -1.88 0.58 11.16
C LEU A 263 -3.17 1.31 10.79
N ALA A 264 -4.19 1.26 11.66
CA ALA A 264 -5.42 2.03 11.47
C ALA A 264 -5.13 3.53 11.42
N ALA A 265 -4.31 4.05 12.35
CA ALA A 265 -3.93 5.45 12.36
C ALA A 265 -3.17 5.85 11.09
N ILE A 266 -2.12 5.10 10.70
CA ILE A 266 -1.35 5.34 9.48
C ILE A 266 -2.26 5.34 8.25
N GLY A 267 -3.08 4.30 8.12
CA GLY A 267 -3.98 4.16 6.97
C GLY A 267 -4.97 5.32 6.85
N LEU A 268 -5.52 5.79 7.98
CA LEU A 268 -6.40 6.97 7.99
C LEU A 268 -5.64 8.27 7.74
N ILE A 269 -4.43 8.44 8.26
CA ILE A 269 -3.60 9.63 8.02
C ILE A 269 -3.32 9.75 6.53
N GLU A 270 -2.79 8.71 5.90
CA GLU A 270 -2.46 8.73 4.47
C GLU A 270 -3.71 8.92 3.60
N SER A 271 -4.81 8.24 3.94
CA SER A 271 -6.07 8.37 3.18
C SER A 271 -6.65 9.77 3.26
N LEU A 272 -6.66 10.39 4.44
CA LEU A 272 -7.21 11.74 4.60
C LEU A 272 -6.29 12.83 4.04
N LEU A 273 -4.97 12.66 4.09
CA LEU A 273 -4.02 13.55 3.42
C LEU A 273 -4.18 13.47 1.89
N THR A 274 -4.27 12.26 1.36
CA THR A 274 -4.50 12.03 -0.08
C THR A 274 -5.86 12.59 -0.51
N LEU A 275 -6.89 12.44 0.33
CA LEU A 275 -8.23 12.99 0.08
C LEU A 275 -8.20 14.50 -0.08
N ASN A 276 -7.48 15.20 0.79
CA ASN A 276 -7.36 16.66 0.72
C ASN A 276 -6.57 17.07 -0.53
N LEU A 277 -5.44 16.41 -0.82
CA LEU A 277 -4.61 16.71 -1.98
C LEU A 277 -5.36 16.52 -3.31
N VAL A 278 -6.01 15.35 -3.49
CA VAL A 278 -6.83 15.07 -4.68
C VAL A 278 -8.04 15.98 -4.76
N GLY A 279 -8.61 16.34 -3.60
CA GLY A 279 -9.71 17.31 -3.50
C GLY A 279 -9.33 18.71 -3.98
N GLU A 280 -8.15 19.18 -3.59
CA GLU A 280 -7.60 20.48 -4.01
C GLU A 280 -7.32 20.52 -5.51
N MET A 281 -6.71 19.48 -6.08
CA MET A 281 -6.40 19.41 -7.51
C MET A 281 -7.65 19.43 -8.41
N LEU A 282 -8.71 18.76 -7.96
CA LEU A 282 -9.95 18.59 -8.72
C LEU A 282 -11.05 19.58 -8.31
N GLY A 283 -10.77 20.49 -7.37
CA GLY A 283 -11.71 21.52 -6.92
C GLY A 283 -13.00 21.01 -6.27
N LYS A 284 -13.02 19.79 -5.72
CA LYS A 284 -14.19 19.19 -5.07
C LYS A 284 -13.82 18.61 -3.71
N ARG A 285 -14.70 18.75 -2.72
CA ARG A 285 -14.52 18.15 -1.38
C ARG A 285 -14.85 16.65 -1.40
N GLY A 286 -14.07 15.85 -0.68
CA GLY A 286 -14.34 14.44 -0.43
C GLY A 286 -14.91 14.18 0.97
N GLY A 287 -15.54 13.02 1.16
CA GLY A 287 -16.11 12.62 2.44
C GLY A 287 -15.09 11.91 3.35
N ALA A 288 -14.56 12.61 4.36
CA ALA A 288 -13.57 12.02 5.28
C ALA A 288 -14.09 10.78 6.03
N SER A 289 -15.30 10.83 6.58
CA SER A 289 -15.91 9.65 7.26
C SER A 289 -16.19 8.50 6.30
N GLN A 290 -16.63 8.81 5.08
CA GLN A 290 -16.87 7.80 4.06
C GLN A 290 -15.56 7.12 3.66
N GLU A 291 -14.48 7.88 3.52
CA GLU A 291 -13.14 7.34 3.27
C GLU A 291 -12.69 6.41 4.42
N CYS A 292 -12.87 6.82 5.68
CA CYS A 292 -12.55 5.96 6.83
C CYS A 292 -13.32 4.62 6.79
N ILE A 293 -14.62 4.67 6.48
CA ILE A 293 -15.45 3.46 6.37
C ILE A 293 -15.02 2.61 5.19
N ALA A 294 -14.74 3.21 4.03
CA ALA A 294 -14.30 2.51 2.83
C ALA A 294 -12.97 1.78 3.06
N GLN A 295 -11.97 2.46 3.63
CA GLN A 295 -10.68 1.87 4.01
C GLN A 295 -10.88 0.74 5.02
N GLY A 296 -11.75 0.95 6.01
CA GLY A 296 -12.02 -0.06 7.03
C GLY A 296 -12.67 -1.32 6.47
N VAL A 297 -13.70 -1.18 5.63
CA VAL A 297 -14.34 -2.30 4.92
C VAL A 297 -13.33 -2.99 4.02
N ALA A 298 -12.52 -2.22 3.27
CA ALA A 298 -11.49 -2.74 2.40
C ALA A 298 -10.48 -3.60 3.17
N ASN A 299 -9.96 -3.09 4.28
CA ASN A 299 -8.98 -3.81 5.11
C ASN A 299 -9.59 -5.01 5.83
N THR A 300 -10.80 -4.90 6.38
CA THR A 300 -11.48 -6.03 7.01
C THR A 300 -11.66 -7.19 6.04
N ILE A 301 -12.15 -6.91 4.83
CA ILE A 301 -12.31 -7.95 3.80
C ILE A 301 -10.93 -8.46 3.37
N THR A 302 -9.97 -7.57 3.12
CA THR A 302 -8.62 -7.98 2.68
C THR A 302 -7.94 -8.94 3.66
N GLY A 303 -8.11 -8.75 4.97
CA GLY A 303 -7.59 -9.67 5.98
C GLY A 303 -8.22 -11.07 5.90
N PHE A 304 -9.50 -11.18 5.54
CA PHE A 304 -10.17 -12.47 5.28
C PHE A 304 -9.84 -13.09 3.92
N PHE A 305 -9.00 -12.46 3.12
CA PHE A 305 -8.62 -12.92 1.78
C PHE A 305 -7.09 -12.93 1.62
N CYS A 306 -6.38 -13.16 2.73
CA CYS A 306 -4.92 -13.30 2.79
C CYS A 306 -4.14 -12.10 2.23
N GLY A 307 -4.67 -10.88 2.35
CA GLY A 307 -3.96 -9.67 1.94
C GLY A 307 -3.33 -8.93 3.12
N MET A 308 -2.24 -8.20 2.86
CA MET A 308 -1.56 -7.38 3.88
C MET A 308 -2.25 -6.07 4.24
N GLY A 309 -3.47 -5.83 3.75
CA GLY A 309 -4.15 -4.55 3.89
C GLY A 309 -3.52 -3.44 3.05
N GLY A 310 -4.14 -2.27 3.10
CA GLY A 310 -3.78 -1.14 2.26
C GLY A 310 -4.32 0.19 2.78
N CYS A 311 -3.86 1.25 2.14
CA CYS A 311 -4.35 2.61 2.34
C CYS A 311 -4.20 3.41 1.04
N ALA A 312 -4.61 4.68 1.06
CA ALA A 312 -4.42 5.54 -0.09
C ALA A 312 -2.93 5.77 -0.40
N MET A 313 -2.60 5.85 -1.68
CA MET A 313 -1.26 6.16 -2.16
C MET A 313 -1.24 7.55 -2.78
N ILE A 314 -0.48 8.46 -2.16
CA ILE A 314 -0.29 9.82 -2.69
C ILE A 314 0.30 9.77 -4.10
N GLY A 315 1.42 9.07 -4.30
CA GLY A 315 2.12 9.03 -5.59
C GLY A 315 1.25 8.48 -6.73
N GLN A 316 0.58 7.36 -6.51
CA GLN A 316 -0.28 6.73 -7.51
C GLN A 316 -1.54 7.56 -7.79
N SER A 317 -2.12 8.19 -6.76
CA SER A 317 -3.23 9.13 -6.95
C SER A 317 -2.81 10.34 -7.79
N MET A 318 -1.59 10.86 -7.60
CA MET A 318 -1.04 11.96 -8.39
C MET A 318 -0.77 11.59 -9.85
N ILE A 319 -0.40 10.33 -10.13
CA ILE A 319 -0.27 9.81 -11.50
C ILE A 319 -1.66 9.67 -12.13
N ASN A 320 -2.64 9.20 -11.36
CA ASN A 320 -4.00 8.96 -11.84
C ASN A 320 -4.75 10.23 -12.27
N VAL A 321 -4.57 11.33 -11.52
CA VAL A 321 -5.31 12.59 -11.73
C VAL A 321 -4.63 13.57 -12.70
N LYS A 322 -3.42 13.25 -13.18
CA LYS A 322 -2.65 14.07 -14.13
C LYS A 322 -2.89 13.65 -15.57
#